data_AF-A0A2V6KRD0-F1
#
_entry.id   AF-A0A2V6KRD0-F1
#
_cell.length_a   1.000
_cell.length_b   1.000
_cell.length_c   1.000
_cell.angle_alpha   90.00
_cell.angle_beta   90.00
_cell.angle_gamma   90.00
#
_symmetry.space_group_name_H-M   'P 1'
#
loop_
_entity.id
_entity.type
_entity.pdbx_description
1 polymer ?
#
loop_
_entity_poly.entity_id
_entity_poly.type
_entity_poly.pdbx_seq_one_letter_code
_entity_poly.pdbx_strand_id
1 'polypeptide(L)'
;MYSAAWHHVHLYSPRSINLDSNMPSYRFLYQSRRISDARSSDALPLTGSDTPPEGWEIIPTYDAKCLVAYMMALNQSHALKDVRSAGAAPTASPAASPPPAPGGQPAK
;
A
#
# COMPACT_ATOMS: atom_id res chain seq x y z
N MET A 1 8.81 6.08 1.83
CA MET A 1 8.01 6.88 2.78
C MET A 1 6.67 7.20 2.15
N TYR A 2 5.59 7.13 2.93
CA TYR A 2 4.26 7.58 2.47
C TYR A 2 4.20 9.11 2.45
N SER A 3 3.71 9.70 1.35
CA SER A 3 3.55 11.15 1.21
C SER A 3 2.11 11.58 1.49
N ALA A 4 1.86 12.87 1.73
CA ALA A 4 0.51 13.40 1.89
C ALA A 4 -0.36 13.13 0.64
N ALA A 5 0.20 13.33 -0.55
CA ALA A 5 -0.49 13.05 -1.81
C ALA A 5 -0.88 11.57 -1.93
N TRP A 6 0.00 10.65 -1.50
CA TRP A 6 -0.31 9.22 -1.48
C TRP A 6 -1.49 8.91 -0.54
N HIS A 7 -1.51 9.49 0.66
CA HIS A 7 -2.60 9.30 1.62
C HIS A 7 -3.93 9.82 1.07
N HIS A 8 -3.94 10.95 0.37
CA HIS A 8 -5.16 11.48 -0.23
C HIS A 8 -5.73 10.55 -1.31
N VAL A 9 -4.89 10.02 -2.21
CA VAL A 9 -5.32 9.04 -3.21
C VAL A 9 -5.81 7.75 -2.53
N HIS A 10 -5.11 7.29 -1.50
CA HIS A 10 -5.49 6.09 -0.76
C HIS A 10 -6.85 6.24 -0.05
N LEU A 11 -7.11 7.38 0.58
CA LEU A 11 -8.40 7.68 1.22
C LEU A 11 -9.53 7.81 0.19
N TYR A 12 -9.27 8.43 -0.96
CA TYR A 12 -10.27 8.62 -2.00
C TYR A 12 -10.63 7.31 -2.72
N SER A 13 -9.62 6.53 -3.10
CA SER A 13 -9.77 5.25 -3.80
C SER A 13 -8.73 4.24 -3.33
N PRO A 14 -8.95 3.55 -2.20
CA PRO A 14 -8.00 2.59 -1.64
C PRO A 14 -7.61 1.48 -2.63
N ARG A 15 -8.60 1.01 -3.39
CA ARG A 15 -8.47 -0.05 -4.38
C ARG A 15 -7.71 0.35 -5.65
N SER A 16 -7.48 1.65 -5.86
CA SER A 16 -6.60 2.12 -6.94
C SER A 16 -5.12 1.84 -6.65
N ILE A 17 -4.75 1.76 -5.37
CA ILE A 17 -3.38 1.49 -4.92
C ILE A 17 -3.22 0.01 -4.54
N ASN A 18 -4.16 -0.52 -3.75
CA ASN A 18 -4.16 -1.89 -3.27
C ASN A 18 -5.49 -2.56 -3.62
N LEU A 19 -5.52 -3.39 -4.66
CA LEU A 19 -6.76 -3.97 -5.21
C LEU A 19 -7.57 -4.74 -4.15
N ASP A 20 -6.89 -5.47 -3.26
CA ASP A 20 -7.49 -6.27 -2.19
C ASP A 20 -7.76 -5.49 -0.89
N SER A 21 -7.71 -4.16 -0.93
CA SER A 21 -7.96 -3.33 0.25
C SER A 21 -9.42 -3.42 0.71
N ASN A 22 -9.63 -3.81 1.96
CA ASN A 22 -10.93 -3.78 2.63
C ASN A 22 -11.30 -2.39 3.20
N MET A 23 -10.41 -1.40 3.08
CA MET A 23 -10.72 -0.02 3.49
C MET A 23 -11.83 0.57 2.59
N PRO A 24 -12.90 1.16 3.17
CA PRO A 24 -13.92 1.88 2.40
C PRO A 24 -13.35 3.11 1.69
N SER A 25 -13.98 3.51 0.59
CA SER A 25 -13.63 4.75 -0.12
C SER A 25 -14.23 5.97 0.61
N TYR A 26 -13.37 6.86 1.14
CA TYR A 26 -13.78 8.06 1.87
C TYR A 26 -14.02 9.26 0.92
N ARG A 27 -14.77 9.05 -0.17
CA ARG A 27 -15.00 10.09 -1.20
C ARG A 27 -15.72 11.32 -0.67
N PHE A 28 -16.51 11.17 0.39
CA PHE A 28 -17.24 12.26 1.04
C PHE A 28 -16.33 13.32 1.66
N LEU A 29 -15.05 13.01 1.91
CA LEU A 29 -14.05 13.98 2.38
C LEU A 29 -13.47 14.83 1.25
N TYR A 30 -13.92 14.64 0.01
CA TYR A 30 -13.39 15.32 -1.16
C TYR A 30 -14.49 16.02 -1.92
N GLN A 31 -14.12 17.14 -2.53
CA GLN A 31 -15.04 17.93 -3.34
C GLN A 31 -14.60 17.92 -4.80
N SER A 32 -15.55 17.65 -5.69
CA SER A 32 -15.40 17.86 -7.12
C SER A 32 -15.69 19.32 -7.45
N ARG A 33 -14.75 20.01 -8.08
CA ARG A 33 -14.95 21.38 -8.57
C ARG A 33 -14.50 21.51 -10.03
N ARG A 34 -15.07 22.48 -10.75
CA ARG A 34 -14.58 22.82 -12.08
C ARG A 34 -13.22 23.50 -11.97
N ILE A 35 -12.34 23.17 -12.90
CA ILE A 35 -11.06 23.87 -13.06
C ILE A 35 -11.39 25.26 -13.60
N SER A 36 -10.96 26.31 -12.90
CA SER A 36 -11.15 27.69 -13.34
C SER A 36 -10.06 28.09 -14.34
N ASP A 37 -8.83 28.25 -13.89
CA ASP A 37 -7.69 28.67 -14.73
C ASP A 37 -6.65 27.56 -14.87
N ALA A 38 -6.18 27.03 -13.73
CA ALA A 38 -5.21 25.95 -13.66
C ALA A 38 -5.64 24.91 -12.62
N ARG A 39 -5.17 23.68 -12.79
CA ARG A 39 -5.37 22.60 -11.83
C ARG A 39 -4.77 23.01 -10.48
N SER A 40 -5.52 22.81 -9.40
CA SER A 40 -5.05 23.09 -8.04
C SER A 40 -3.80 22.29 -7.71
N SER A 41 -2.88 22.87 -6.93
CA SER A 41 -1.76 22.13 -6.33
C SER A 41 -2.23 21.00 -5.41
N ASP A 42 -3.41 21.17 -4.81
CA ASP A 42 -4.03 20.20 -3.91
C ASP A 42 -4.87 19.13 -4.66
N ALA A 43 -4.98 19.22 -5.99
CA ALA A 43 -5.83 18.30 -6.74
C ALA A 43 -5.24 16.88 -6.72
N LEU A 44 -6.08 15.88 -6.45
CA LEU A 44 -5.63 14.50 -6.37
C LEU A 44 -5.14 13.99 -7.74
N PRO A 45 -3.98 13.33 -7.81
CA PRO A 45 -3.49 12.68 -9.03
C PRO A 45 -4.21 11.33 -9.21
N LEU A 46 -5.48 11.39 -9.61
CA LEU A 46 -6.30 10.20 -9.87
C LEU A 46 -6.04 9.65 -11.28
N THR A 47 -6.06 8.33 -11.42
CA THR A 47 -5.84 7.62 -12.69
C THR A 47 -6.91 6.56 -12.93
N GLY A 48 -7.10 6.15 -14.19
CA GLY A 48 -8.04 5.10 -14.57
C GLY A 48 -9.50 5.51 -14.32
N SER A 49 -10.32 4.60 -13.80
CA SER A 49 -11.76 4.80 -13.60
C SER A 49 -12.11 5.89 -12.57
N ASP A 50 -11.14 6.33 -11.77
CA ASP A 50 -11.33 7.37 -10.76
C ASP A 50 -10.97 8.77 -11.27
N THR A 51 -10.54 8.87 -12.53
CA THR A 51 -10.22 10.15 -13.15
C THR A 51 -11.48 11.01 -13.24
N PRO A 52 -11.47 12.26 -12.74
CA PRO A 52 -12.61 13.15 -12.88
C PRO A 52 -12.86 13.48 -14.37
N PRO A 53 -14.10 13.84 -14.74
CA PRO A 53 -14.43 14.29 -16.08
C PRO A 53 -13.56 15.46 -16.54
N GLU A 54 -13.46 15.66 -17.86
CA GLU A 54 -12.69 16.77 -18.43
C GLU A 54 -13.16 18.12 -17.86
N GLY A 55 -12.21 18.97 -17.47
CA GLY A 55 -12.48 20.26 -16.84
C GLY A 55 -12.91 20.20 -15.38
N TRP A 56 -12.86 19.03 -14.74
CA TRP A 56 -13.11 18.86 -13.30
C TRP A 56 -11.87 18.36 -12.55
N GLU A 57 -11.78 18.76 -11.29
CA GLU A 57 -10.75 18.32 -10.37
C GLU A 57 -11.35 17.94 -9.02
N ILE A 58 -10.66 17.03 -8.32
CA ILE A 58 -11.04 16.57 -6.99
C ILE A 58 -10.03 17.07 -5.98
N ILE A 59 -10.53 17.73 -4.94
CA ILE A 59 -9.71 18.44 -3.96
C ILE A 59 -10.08 17.98 -2.56
N PRO A 60 -9.08 17.80 -1.67
CA PRO A 60 -9.33 17.50 -0.28
C PRO A 60 -10.03 18.66 0.41
N THR A 61 -11.11 18.36 1.13
CA THR A 61 -11.71 19.34 2.06
C THR A 61 -10.78 19.58 3.24
N TYR A 62 -11.13 20.54 4.09
CA TYR A 62 -10.42 20.78 5.34
C TYR A 62 -10.29 19.50 6.18
N ASP A 63 -11.37 18.73 6.31
CA ASP A 63 -11.39 17.49 7.09
C ASP A 63 -10.44 16.43 6.52
N ALA A 64 -10.37 16.29 5.18
CA ALA A 64 -9.39 15.40 4.54
C ALA A 64 -7.96 15.82 4.86
N LYS A 65 -7.65 17.12 4.79
CA LYS A 65 -6.32 17.66 5.09
C LYS A 65 -5.94 17.41 6.55
N CYS A 66 -6.87 17.64 7.48
CA CYS A 66 -6.65 17.37 8.91
C CYS A 66 -6.41 15.89 9.20
N LEU A 67 -7.18 14.99 8.57
CA LEU A 67 -6.99 13.55 8.73
C LEU A 67 -5.61 13.11 8.25
N VAL A 68 -5.18 13.57 7.07
CA VAL A 68 -3.84 13.23 6.55
C VAL A 68 -2.75 13.83 7.42
N ALA A 69 -2.90 15.07 7.88
CA ALA A 69 -1.95 15.70 8.80
C ALA A 69 -1.81 14.90 10.10
N TYR A 70 -2.93 14.42 10.66
CA TYR A 70 -2.93 13.54 11.83
C TYR A 70 -2.17 12.24 11.55
N MET A 71 -2.46 11.55 10.43
CA MET A 71 -1.79 10.31 10.05
C MET A 71 -0.27 10.50 9.87
N MET A 72 0.15 11.63 9.33
CA MET A 72 1.57 11.96 9.16
C MET A 72 2.27 12.31 10.47
N ALA A 73 1.54 12.80 11.47
CA ALA A 73 2.08 13.11 12.80
C ALA A 73 2.23 11.88 13.70
N LEU A 74 1.68 10.73 13.31
CA LEU A 74 1.78 9.50 14.09
C LEU A 74 3.23 9.01 14.16
N ASN A 75 3.84 9.17 15.33
CA ASN A 75 5.17 8.68 15.60
C ASN A 75 5.13 7.16 15.87
N GLN A 76 5.71 6.38 14.97
CA GLN A 76 5.86 4.93 15.11
C GLN A 76 7.30 4.52 15.49
N SER A 77 8.17 5.47 15.81
CA SER A 77 9.60 5.24 16.10
C SER A 77 9.86 4.73 17.53
N HIS A 78 8.91 4.01 18.12
CA HIS A 78 9.03 3.45 19.46
C HIS A 78 9.52 2.01 19.40
N ALA A 79 10.32 1.59 20.39
CA ALA A 79 10.76 0.21 20.50
C ALA A 79 9.55 -0.70 20.75
N LEU A 80 9.44 -1.78 19.98
CA LEU A 80 8.44 -2.81 20.22
C LEU A 80 8.84 -3.60 21.47
N LYS A 81 7.87 -3.86 22.36
CA LYS A 81 8.06 -4.79 23.47
C LYS A 81 8.15 -6.21 22.89
N ASP A 82 9.29 -6.86 23.05
CA ASP A 82 9.44 -8.26 22.66
C ASP A 82 8.49 -9.12 23.48
N VAL A 83 7.41 -9.58 22.86
CA VAL A 83 6.68 -10.75 23.34
C VAL A 83 7.50 -11.93 22.85
N ARG A 84 7.99 -12.77 23.77
CA ARG A 84 8.64 -14.05 23.42
C ARG A 84 7.73 -14.76 22.42
N SER A 85 8.10 -14.72 21.14
CA SER A 85 7.44 -15.55 20.13
C SER A 85 7.66 -16.97 20.60
N ALA A 86 6.57 -17.70 20.87
CA ALA A 86 6.66 -19.11 21.16
C ALA A 86 7.29 -19.78 19.93
N GLY A 87 8.57 -20.14 20.10
CA GLY A 87 9.44 -20.89 19.21
C GLY A 87 9.06 -20.94 17.74
N ALA A 88 9.80 -20.22 16.90
CA ALA A 88 10.24 -20.85 15.66
C ALA A 88 11.00 -22.11 16.07
N ALA A 89 10.35 -23.28 15.99
CA ALA A 89 11.07 -24.53 15.98
C ALA A 89 12.13 -24.42 14.87
N PRO A 90 13.39 -24.80 15.12
CA PRO A 90 14.39 -24.80 14.05
C PRO A 90 13.86 -25.74 12.98
N THR A 91 13.53 -25.19 11.81
CA THR A 91 13.40 -25.96 10.59
C THR A 91 14.77 -26.56 10.33
N ALA A 92 14.98 -27.78 10.82
CA ALA A 92 16.08 -28.61 10.37
C ALA A 92 16.01 -28.64 8.84
N SER A 93 17.08 -28.17 8.19
CA SER A 93 17.25 -28.30 6.74
C SER A 93 16.97 -29.75 6.35
N PRO A 94 16.17 -30.02 5.30
CA PRO A 94 16.07 -31.38 4.81
C PRO A 94 17.47 -31.79 4.34
N ALA A 95 17.98 -32.86 4.94
CA ALA A 95 19.26 -33.46 4.58
C ALA A 95 19.30 -33.69 3.07
N ALA A 96 20.37 -33.21 2.44
CA ALA A 96 20.67 -33.43 1.05
C ALA A 96 20.56 -34.93 0.73
N SER A 97 19.82 -35.27 -0.33
CA SER A 97 19.78 -36.63 -0.87
C SER A 97 21.19 -37.11 -1.22
N PRO A 98 21.55 -38.37 -0.93
CA PRO A 98 22.85 -38.90 -1.33
C PRO A 98 22.95 -38.94 -2.86
N PRO A 99 24.17 -38.81 -3.43
CA PRO A 99 24.38 -38.83 -4.87
C PRO A 99 24.08 -40.22 -5.46
N PRO A 100 23.69 -40.31 -6.75
CA PRO A 100 23.48 -41.60 -7.41
C PRO A 100 24.80 -42.36 -7.57
N ALA A 101 24.77 -43.66 -7.32
CA ALA A 101 25.90 -44.56 -7.46
C ALA A 101 26.38 -44.65 -8.94
N PRO A 102 27.70 -44.79 -9.21
CA PRO A 102 28.19 -44.96 -10.56
C PRO A 102 27.77 -46.32 -11.12
N GLY A 103 27.19 -46.31 -12.33
CA GLY A 103 26.81 -47.50 -13.06
C GLY A 103 28.01 -48.40 -13.37
N GLY A 104 27.91 -49.66 -12.98
CA GLY A 104 28.77 -50.74 -13.43
C GLY A 104 27.96 -51.76 -14.22
N GLN A 105 28.19 -51.79 -15.53
CA GLN A 105 28.03 -52.98 -16.39
C GLN A 105 29.44 -53.36 -16.89
N PRO A 106 29.71 -54.59 -17.40
CA PRO A 106 29.00 -55.87 -17.36
C PRO A 106 29.96 -57.08 -17.07
N ALA A 107 29.53 -58.30 -17.42
CA ALA A 107 30.24 -59.60 -17.58
C ALA A 107 29.95 -60.64 -16.46
N LYS A 108 29.62 -61.91 -16.73
CA LYS A 108 29.74 -62.76 -17.91
C LYS A 108 28.64 -63.83 -17.87
#